data_AF-A0A4Z1AAU8-F1
#
_entry.id   AF-A0A4Z1AAU8-F1
#
_cell.length_a   1.000
_cell.length_b   1.000
_cell.length_c   1.000
_cell.angle_alpha   90.00
_cell.angle_beta   90.00
_cell.angle_gamma   90.00
#
_symmetry.space_group_name_H-M   'P 1'
#
loop_
_entity.id
_entity.type
_entity.pdbx_description
1 polymer ?
#
loop_
_entity_poly.entity_id
_entity_poly.type
_entity_poly.pdbx_seq_one_letter_code
_entity_poly.pdbx_strand_id
1 'polypeptide(L)'
;MRARLLIFLVGFGMLCKPIEVHNPAIPFSDAWWETTFVRCILGELDVCLPGPAISGSLTAKFVSNNSGAVNSSDLTWRSDTAGPYDVRIDSSSCTSGTSLTTGTAVANSDNLASINASLLPFGTSYIRVCVTDPVEDLTGSGIFQIVRDDTYPTTSTNPAGGAYNSSKNVSIICSDIGGAGCDKISYVTDTSTPDIDGPTGTINVGTQYSTPINVAANSTTSFKYVARDKAGNVSLVDSADITVDTVTPTISATSPSNSATGVALSPGSISLNFAEPMDTSATMSMTTEIYNGTSWVTIPNSNSFFDWQDSQTLVITISWTYFPENSQIRWTIPSSSLKDLAGNGVSQQATFTTAAGATVTGGQVYSGPTAHGTYTGDITTTDTSTGLVWKTCWEGRTGPGCASGSTTNSTWANALDGCAYLNYIHGPGIGYADRENWRLPRAEELYSLVEGGADPFINTTAFPNPVSPATWTASRGITGSPADQYARTVVFMYGIVNQFDKSLGYAIHCVSD
;
A
#
# COMPACT_ATOMS: atom_id res chain seq x y z
N MET A 1 39.64 36.88 28.02
CA MET A 1 38.73 36.59 29.17
C MET A 1 39.02 35.24 29.85
N ARG A 2 40.21 34.61 29.70
CA ARG A 2 40.53 33.29 30.30
C ARG A 2 41.62 33.31 31.38
N ALA A 3 42.42 34.38 31.51
CA ALA A 3 43.47 34.48 32.54
C ALA A 3 43.05 35.22 33.82
N ARG A 4 42.02 36.07 33.76
CA ARG A 4 41.48 36.79 34.95
C ARG A 4 40.46 35.97 35.75
N LEU A 5 39.92 34.89 35.17
CA LEU A 5 38.98 33.98 35.84
C LEU A 5 39.71 32.98 36.77
N LEU A 6 40.94 32.55 36.41
CA LEU A 6 41.73 31.64 37.24
C LEU A 6 42.23 32.29 38.55
N ILE A 7 42.51 33.59 38.55
CA ILE A 7 43.04 34.29 39.74
C ILE A 7 41.93 34.57 40.77
N PHE A 8 40.67 34.69 40.35
CA PHE A 8 39.53 34.85 41.26
C PHE A 8 39.09 33.52 41.92
N LEU A 9 39.27 32.39 41.23
CA LEU A 9 38.92 31.05 41.74
C LEU A 9 39.90 30.52 42.80
N VAL A 10 41.15 30.97 42.82
CA VAL A 10 42.14 30.55 43.84
C VAL A 10 42.01 31.38 45.14
N GLY A 11 41.46 32.59 45.07
CA GLY A 11 41.32 33.50 46.22
C GLY A 11 40.15 33.18 47.16
N PHE A 12 39.13 32.45 46.70
CA PHE A 12 37.91 32.19 47.50
C PHE A 12 37.86 30.79 48.14
N GLY A 13 38.90 29.98 47.94
CA GLY A 13 39.01 28.64 48.53
C GLY A 13 39.40 28.61 50.02
N MET A 14 39.52 29.76 50.70
CA MET A 14 40.03 29.83 52.07
C MET A 14 39.02 30.29 53.14
N LEU A 15 37.76 30.61 52.82
CA LEU A 15 36.81 31.13 53.82
C LEU A 15 35.45 30.43 53.95
N CYS A 16 35.17 29.32 53.24
CA CYS A 16 34.01 28.48 53.54
C CYS A 16 34.40 27.00 53.54
N LYS A 17 34.18 26.30 54.65
CA LYS A 17 34.22 24.82 54.71
C LYS A 17 32.98 24.28 53.99
N PRO A 18 33.10 23.26 53.14
CA PRO A 18 31.97 22.62 52.48
C PRO A 18 31.22 21.72 53.48
N ILE A 19 29.91 21.93 53.63
CA ILE A 19 28.99 20.91 54.13
C ILE A 19 28.58 20.04 52.92
N GLU A 20 29.10 18.81 52.97
CA GLU A 20 28.77 17.58 52.24
C GLU A 20 28.26 17.59 50.78
N VAL A 21 29.20 17.20 49.89
CA VAL A 21 29.16 16.12 48.88
C VAL A 21 27.82 15.67 48.26
N HIS A 22 27.47 16.23 47.09
CA HIS A 22 27.14 15.37 45.92
C HIS A 22 27.37 16.03 44.54
N ASN A 23 28.23 15.35 43.78
CA ASN A 23 28.34 15.28 42.31
C ASN A 23 29.27 16.25 41.54
N PRO A 24 30.32 15.71 40.88
CA PRO A 24 30.81 16.21 39.61
C PRO A 24 30.59 15.15 38.52
N ALA A 25 29.39 15.09 37.94
CA ALA A 25 29.20 14.44 36.66
C ALA A 25 29.58 15.47 35.58
N ILE A 26 30.62 15.15 34.81
CA ILE A 26 31.05 15.73 33.52
C ILE A 26 30.72 17.22 33.32
N PRO A 27 31.72 18.13 33.32
CA PRO A 27 31.52 19.53 32.95
C PRO A 27 30.75 19.66 31.63
N PHE A 28 29.70 20.49 31.60
CA PHE A 28 28.81 20.76 30.46
C PHE A 28 27.76 19.67 30.11
N SER A 29 27.52 18.68 30.97
CA SER A 29 26.36 17.77 30.84
C SER A 29 25.04 18.40 31.31
N ASP A 30 23.89 17.83 30.95
CA ASP A 30 22.58 18.29 31.44
C ASP A 30 22.50 18.27 32.98
N ALA A 31 23.11 17.26 33.61
CA ALA A 31 23.26 17.17 35.07
C ALA A 31 24.21 18.24 35.66
N TRP A 32 25.13 18.79 34.87
CA TRP A 32 26.02 19.89 35.27
C TRP A 32 25.30 21.24 35.23
N TRP A 33 24.45 21.48 34.21
CA TRP A 33 23.58 22.66 34.14
C TRP A 33 22.56 22.71 35.28
N GLU A 34 22.14 21.55 35.78
CA GLU A 34 21.23 21.44 36.93
C GLU A 34 21.90 21.62 38.31
N THR A 35 23.21 21.88 38.38
CA THR A 35 23.89 22.10 39.66
C THR A 35 23.56 23.46 40.27
N THR A 36 23.42 23.51 41.60
CA THR A 36 23.13 24.72 42.37
C THR A 36 24.09 25.87 42.06
N PHE A 37 25.36 25.56 41.78
CA PHE A 37 26.40 26.54 41.44
C PHE A 37 26.20 27.18 40.06
N VAL A 38 25.87 26.40 39.04
CA VAL A 38 25.67 26.90 37.66
C VAL A 38 24.33 27.64 37.56
N ARG A 39 23.28 27.13 38.21
CA ARG A 39 21.98 27.80 38.31
C ARG A 39 22.06 29.12 39.10
N CYS A 40 22.95 29.24 40.09
CA CYS A 40 23.25 30.51 40.75
C CYS A 40 23.94 31.54 39.83
N ILE A 41 24.89 31.14 38.98
CA ILE A 41 25.57 32.05 38.05
C ILE A 41 24.66 32.48 36.89
N LEU A 42 23.70 31.64 36.52
CA LEU A 42 22.66 31.95 35.52
C LEU A 42 21.45 32.72 36.10
N GLY A 43 21.38 32.91 37.42
CA GLY A 43 20.29 33.64 38.09
C GLY A 43 18.98 32.85 38.26
N GLU A 44 19.04 31.52 38.29
CA GLU A 44 17.89 30.60 38.37
C GLU A 44 17.61 30.05 39.79
N LEU A 45 18.36 30.44 40.82
CA LEU A 45 18.15 29.99 42.22
C LEU A 45 18.09 31.16 43.21
N ASP A 46 17.17 31.05 44.16
CA ASP A 46 16.78 32.06 45.18
C ASP A 46 17.89 32.53 46.14
N VAL A 47 19.07 31.90 46.17
CA VAL A 47 20.08 32.11 47.23
C VAL A 47 21.24 33.03 46.83
N CYS A 48 21.33 33.45 45.57
CA CYS A 48 22.55 34.10 45.04
C CYS A 48 22.42 35.57 44.62
N LEU A 49 21.29 36.24 44.88
CA LEU A 49 21.16 37.68 44.73
C LEU A 49 20.79 38.32 46.08
N PRO A 50 21.48 39.38 46.54
CA PRO A 50 21.04 40.13 47.71
C PRO A 50 19.70 40.83 47.39
N GLY A 51 18.64 40.50 48.12
CA GLY A 51 17.30 41.06 47.96
C GLY A 51 16.17 40.13 48.45
N PRO A 52 14.90 40.55 48.35
CA PRO A 52 13.75 39.74 48.77
C PRO A 52 13.66 38.38 48.04
N ALA A 53 13.29 37.32 48.75
CA ALA A 53 12.99 36.01 48.17
C ALA A 53 11.55 35.98 47.62
N ILE A 54 11.37 35.43 46.42
CA ILE A 54 10.06 35.34 45.76
C ILE A 54 9.74 33.89 45.44
N SER A 55 8.55 33.44 45.84
CA SER A 55 8.04 32.11 45.54
C SER A 55 6.62 32.19 44.99
N GLY A 56 6.21 31.20 44.20
CA GLY A 56 4.90 31.20 43.56
C GLY A 56 4.70 30.02 42.62
N SER A 57 3.53 29.98 42.00
CA SER A 57 3.20 28.97 40.99
C SER A 57 2.21 29.51 39.97
N LEU A 58 2.37 29.05 38.74
CA LEU A 58 1.42 29.27 37.66
C LEU A 58 0.26 28.27 37.76
N THR A 59 -0.95 28.73 37.47
CA THR A 59 -2.14 27.85 37.36
C THR A 59 -2.00 26.88 36.19
N ALA A 60 -1.39 27.32 35.08
CA ALA A 60 -1.03 26.49 33.94
C ALA A 60 0.39 26.86 33.43
N LYS A 61 1.23 25.84 33.22
CA LYS A 61 2.57 26.04 32.62
C LYS A 61 2.50 26.28 31.10
N PHE A 62 1.49 25.72 30.44
CA PHE A 62 1.30 25.77 29.00
C PHE A 62 0.05 26.58 28.70
N VAL A 63 0.14 27.51 27.76
CA VAL A 63 -0.97 28.38 27.34
C VAL A 63 -1.01 28.48 25.83
N SER A 64 -2.17 28.84 25.28
CA SER A 64 -2.38 29.00 23.85
C SER A 64 -3.20 30.24 23.53
N ASN A 65 -2.90 30.89 22.42
CA ASN A 65 -3.74 31.97 21.91
C ASN A 65 -4.92 31.48 21.06
N ASN A 66 -5.07 30.17 20.84
CA ASN A 66 -6.22 29.61 20.16
C ASN A 66 -7.50 29.75 21.00
N SER A 67 -8.63 30.03 20.34
CA SER A 67 -9.93 30.10 21.01
C SER A 67 -10.32 28.74 21.57
N GLY A 68 -10.75 28.70 22.83
CA GLY A 68 -11.15 27.46 23.48
C GLY A 68 -9.98 26.63 24.02
N ALA A 69 -8.76 27.16 24.03
CA ALA A 69 -7.62 26.57 24.72
C ALA A 69 -7.37 27.28 26.06
N VAL A 70 -6.25 26.98 26.73
CA VAL A 70 -5.87 27.70 27.96
C VAL A 70 -5.30 29.08 27.59
N ASN A 71 -6.16 30.08 27.50
CA ASN A 71 -5.78 31.42 27.01
C ASN A 71 -4.98 32.28 27.98
N SER A 72 -4.96 31.91 29.26
CA SER A 72 -4.22 32.64 30.29
C SER A 72 -3.80 31.73 31.42
N SER A 73 -2.76 32.15 32.14
CA SER A 73 -2.30 31.51 33.36
C SER A 73 -2.15 32.56 34.45
N ASP A 74 -2.74 32.29 35.61
CA ASP A 74 -2.57 33.12 36.78
C ASP A 74 -1.34 32.68 37.56
N LEU A 75 -0.42 33.62 37.80
CA LEU A 75 0.71 33.47 38.71
C LEU A 75 0.30 33.98 40.09
N THR A 76 0.19 33.07 41.05
CA THR A 76 0.08 33.44 42.47
C THR A 76 1.48 33.39 43.09
N TRP A 77 1.95 34.51 43.62
CA TRP A 77 3.31 34.66 44.14
C TRP A 77 3.36 35.48 45.43
N ARG A 78 4.41 35.30 46.22
CA ARG A 78 4.68 36.04 47.47
C ARG A 78 6.14 36.44 47.55
N SER A 79 6.40 37.51 48.28
CA SER A 79 7.76 37.92 48.67
C SER A 79 7.89 37.91 50.19
N ASP A 80 9.05 37.53 50.71
CA ASP A 80 9.34 37.57 52.15
C ASP A 80 9.41 38.99 52.74
N THR A 81 9.63 40.00 51.90
CA THR A 81 9.68 41.42 52.25
C THR A 81 8.59 42.23 51.55
N ALA A 82 8.17 43.34 52.17
CA ALA A 82 7.24 44.30 51.56
C ALA A 82 8.01 45.31 50.69
N GLY A 83 7.48 45.68 49.52
CA GLY A 83 8.17 46.62 48.63
C GLY A 83 7.49 46.78 47.27
N PRO A 84 7.87 47.80 46.47
CA PRO A 84 7.38 47.93 45.10
C PRO A 84 7.80 46.70 44.28
N TYR A 85 6.91 46.25 43.40
CA TYR A 85 7.19 45.14 42.49
C TYR A 85 6.91 45.49 41.03
N ASP A 86 7.59 44.76 40.14
CA ASP A 86 7.36 44.74 38.69
C ASP A 86 7.36 43.29 38.21
N VAL A 87 6.23 42.84 37.66
CA VAL A 87 6.12 41.53 37.00
C VAL A 87 6.40 41.74 35.52
N ARG A 88 7.40 41.05 34.99
CA ARG A 88 7.91 41.24 33.63
C ARG A 88 7.83 39.95 32.82
N ILE A 89 7.51 40.09 31.54
CA ILE A 89 7.46 39.00 30.56
C ILE A 89 8.76 38.99 29.75
N ASP A 90 9.26 37.78 29.49
CA ASP A 90 10.45 37.50 28.65
C ASP A 90 11.68 38.31 29.12
N SER A 91 11.92 38.23 30.43
CA SER A 91 12.83 39.10 31.15
C SER A 91 14.05 38.33 31.66
N SER A 92 15.23 38.75 31.20
CA SER A 92 16.52 38.25 31.70
C SER A 92 17.00 38.96 32.98
N SER A 93 16.43 40.12 33.32
CA SER A 93 16.76 40.91 34.51
C SER A 93 15.58 41.82 34.91
N CYS A 94 15.59 42.38 36.12
CA CYS A 94 14.56 43.32 36.58
C CYS A 94 14.46 44.65 35.81
N THR A 95 15.23 44.80 34.74
CA THR A 95 15.24 45.98 33.88
C THR A 95 14.99 45.63 32.41
N SER A 96 14.88 44.35 32.05
CA SER A 96 14.67 43.86 30.69
C SER A 96 13.31 43.19 30.52
N GLY A 97 12.88 42.98 29.28
CA GLY A 97 11.54 42.48 28.97
C GLY A 97 10.44 43.52 29.20
N THR A 98 9.19 43.10 28.99
CA THR A 98 8.01 43.97 29.05
C THR A 98 7.38 43.91 30.43
N SER A 99 7.14 45.07 31.06
CA SER A 99 6.39 45.15 32.32
C SER A 99 4.93 44.80 32.07
N LEU A 100 4.43 43.79 32.78
CA LEU A 100 3.05 43.30 32.74
C LEU A 100 2.19 44.01 33.78
N THR A 101 2.67 44.08 35.02
CA THR A 101 1.97 44.76 36.12
C THR A 101 2.95 45.21 37.19
N THR A 102 2.68 46.35 37.80
CA THR A 102 3.46 46.91 38.90
C THR A 102 2.56 47.17 40.10
N GLY A 103 3.15 47.22 41.30
CA GLY A 103 2.40 47.46 42.52
C GLY A 103 3.29 47.50 43.75
N THR A 104 2.70 47.29 44.92
CA THR A 104 3.44 47.17 46.19
C THR A 104 3.02 45.89 46.87
N ALA A 105 3.98 44.99 47.10
CA ALA A 105 3.76 43.73 47.79
C ALA A 105 3.76 43.96 49.29
N VAL A 106 2.88 43.26 50.00
CA VAL A 106 2.97 43.09 51.44
C VAL A 106 3.76 41.80 51.71
N ALA A 107 4.67 41.85 52.69
CA ALA A 107 5.48 40.70 53.09
C ALA A 107 4.58 39.48 53.36
N ASN A 108 4.98 38.34 52.80
CA ASN A 108 4.36 37.02 52.94
C ASN A 108 2.88 36.96 52.55
N SER A 109 2.39 37.90 51.75
CA SER A 109 1.02 37.92 51.23
C SER A 109 0.99 37.50 49.76
N ASP A 110 -0.06 36.78 49.36
CA ASP A 110 -0.24 36.37 47.98
C ASP A 110 -0.59 37.57 47.09
N ASN A 111 0.11 37.67 45.97
CA ASN A 111 -0.11 38.62 44.89
C ASN A 111 -0.47 37.82 43.63
N LEU A 112 -1.34 38.38 42.79
CA LEU A 112 -1.83 37.74 41.58
C LEU A 112 -1.36 38.51 40.35
N ALA A 113 -0.83 37.80 39.36
CA ALA A 113 -0.57 38.34 38.03
C ALA A 113 -1.16 37.42 36.96
N SER A 114 -2.12 37.92 36.19
CA SER A 114 -2.73 37.19 35.07
C SER A 114 -1.93 37.39 33.79
N ILE A 115 -1.43 36.29 33.22
CA ILE A 115 -0.61 36.30 32.01
C ILE A 115 -1.46 35.76 30.86
N ASN A 116 -1.74 36.61 29.87
CA ASN A 116 -2.47 36.21 28.66
C ASN A 116 -1.50 35.65 27.61
N ALA A 117 -1.87 34.55 26.94
CA ALA A 117 -1.05 33.91 25.92
C ALA A 117 -0.68 34.86 24.76
N SER A 118 -1.57 35.79 24.41
CA SER A 118 -1.31 36.80 23.35
C SER A 118 -0.10 37.69 23.62
N LEU A 119 0.31 37.82 24.90
CA LEU A 119 1.45 38.65 25.32
C LEU A 119 2.79 37.89 25.27
N LEU A 120 2.77 36.58 25.06
CA LEU A 120 3.95 35.72 25.05
C LEU A 120 4.43 35.45 23.62
N PRO A 121 5.75 35.42 23.36
CA PRO A 121 6.28 34.84 22.13
C PRO A 121 6.00 33.32 22.07
N PHE A 122 6.09 32.73 20.88
CA PHE A 122 5.95 31.28 20.71
C PHE A 122 7.06 30.51 21.45
N GLY A 123 6.71 29.39 22.06
CA GLY A 123 7.63 28.54 22.80
C GLY A 123 7.87 29.01 24.23
N THR A 124 9.03 28.65 24.78
CA THR A 124 9.38 28.92 26.18
C THR A 124 9.63 30.39 26.43
N SER A 125 8.95 30.93 27.44
CA SER A 125 9.13 32.26 28.01
C SER A 125 9.33 32.18 29.52
N TYR A 126 9.88 33.25 30.10
CA TYR A 126 10.09 33.36 31.54
C TYR A 126 9.39 34.61 32.09
N ILE A 127 8.57 34.41 33.11
CA ILE A 127 7.96 35.48 33.89
C ILE A 127 8.87 35.78 35.05
N ARG A 128 9.31 37.03 35.16
CA ARG A 128 10.17 37.49 36.25
C ARG A 128 9.38 38.43 37.15
N VAL A 129 9.29 38.09 38.43
CA VAL A 129 8.75 39.00 39.45
C VAL A 129 9.92 39.65 40.16
N CYS A 130 10.00 40.97 40.14
CA CYS A 130 11.04 41.74 40.81
C CYS A 130 10.45 42.52 41.97
N VAL A 131 11.06 42.44 43.15
CA VAL A 131 10.63 43.17 44.35
C VAL A 131 11.84 43.90 44.93
N THR A 132 11.70 45.20 45.18
CA THR A 132 12.74 46.03 45.79
C THR A 132 12.44 46.25 47.27
N ASP A 133 13.39 45.91 48.14
CA ASP A 133 13.33 46.22 49.56
C ASP A 133 13.43 47.74 49.77
N PRO A 134 12.43 48.42 50.37
CA PRO A 134 12.43 49.87 50.53
C PRO A 134 13.41 50.37 51.60
N VAL A 135 13.94 49.49 52.45
CA VAL A 135 14.90 49.81 53.51
C VAL A 135 16.34 49.60 53.01
N GLU A 136 16.59 48.45 52.38
CA GLU A 136 17.94 48.05 51.95
C GLU A 136 18.26 48.47 50.49
N ASP A 137 17.26 48.93 49.71
CA ASP A 137 17.37 49.27 48.28
C ASP A 137 17.93 48.12 47.41
N LEU A 138 17.63 46.89 47.84
CA LEU A 138 18.05 45.66 47.17
C LEU A 138 16.87 45.04 46.41
N THR A 139 17.10 44.66 45.15
CA THR A 139 16.07 44.03 44.32
C THR A 139 16.30 42.53 44.19
N GLY A 140 15.34 41.76 44.67
CA GLY A 140 15.26 40.30 44.49
C GLY A 140 14.35 39.95 43.32
N SER A 141 14.50 38.73 42.77
CA SER A 141 13.64 38.28 41.67
C SER A 141 13.29 36.80 41.72
N GLY A 142 12.04 36.44 41.42
CA GLY A 142 11.60 35.06 41.19
C GLY A 142 11.31 34.81 39.70
N ILE A 143 11.60 33.62 39.20
CA ILE A 143 11.43 33.26 37.78
C ILE A 143 10.45 32.08 37.63
N PHE A 144 9.47 32.22 36.74
CA PHE A 144 8.48 31.19 36.45
C PHE A 144 8.44 30.91 34.95
N GLN A 145 8.65 29.65 34.57
CA GLN A 145 8.64 29.22 33.17
C GLN A 145 7.20 29.04 32.67
N ILE A 146 6.89 29.62 31.52
CA ILE A 146 5.62 29.46 30.82
C ILE A 146 5.90 29.16 29.34
N VAL A 147 5.10 28.32 28.71
CA VAL A 147 5.27 27.95 27.29
C VAL A 147 4.01 28.31 26.54
N ARG A 148 4.15 29.14 25.49
CA ARG A 148 3.05 29.37 24.56
C ARG A 148 3.11 28.34 23.43
N ASP A 149 2.02 27.62 23.26
CA ASP A 149 1.83 26.65 22.19
C ASP A 149 0.46 26.85 21.52
N ASP A 150 0.47 27.22 20.24
CA ASP A 150 -0.73 27.40 19.42
C ASP A 150 -0.89 26.27 18.39
N THR A 151 -0.08 25.22 18.46
CA THR A 151 -0.11 24.10 17.53
C THR A 151 -1.11 23.06 18.00
N TYR A 152 -2.04 22.65 17.14
CA TYR A 152 -2.95 21.56 17.47
C TYR A 152 -2.21 20.22 17.43
N PRO A 153 -2.46 19.31 18.40
CA PRO A 153 -1.93 17.95 18.32
C PRO A 153 -2.51 17.21 17.11
N THR A 154 -1.77 16.22 16.63
CA THR A 154 -2.20 15.29 15.58
C THR A 154 -2.40 13.90 16.15
N THR A 155 -3.30 13.13 15.55
CA THR A 155 -3.66 11.78 15.99
C THR A 155 -3.52 10.75 14.87
N SER A 156 -3.27 9.50 15.24
CA SER A 156 -3.27 8.35 14.33
C SER A 156 -3.46 7.06 15.12
N THR A 157 -3.68 5.93 14.43
CA THR A 157 -3.66 4.60 15.04
C THR A 157 -2.45 3.78 14.57
N ASN A 158 -1.97 2.89 15.44
CA ASN A 158 -1.08 1.80 15.07
C ASN A 158 -1.66 0.46 15.56
N PRO A 159 -2.00 -0.49 14.67
CA PRO A 159 -1.90 -0.36 13.22
C PRO A 159 -2.86 0.71 12.65
N ALA A 160 -2.57 1.17 11.42
CA ALA A 160 -3.44 2.11 10.71
C ALA A 160 -4.82 1.49 10.42
N GLY A 161 -5.79 2.30 9.96
CA GLY A 161 -7.07 1.77 9.48
C GLY A 161 -6.87 0.73 8.38
N GLY A 162 -7.60 -0.38 8.44
CA GLY A 162 -7.48 -1.46 7.47
C GLY A 162 -8.03 -2.81 7.93
N ALA A 163 -7.94 -3.79 7.04
CA ALA A 163 -8.30 -5.17 7.30
C ALA A 163 -7.06 -6.02 7.64
N TYR A 164 -7.22 -6.96 8.55
CA TYR A 164 -6.10 -7.77 9.08
C TYR A 164 -6.47 -9.23 9.33
N ASN A 165 -5.58 -10.14 8.92
CA ASN A 165 -5.71 -11.59 9.13
C ASN A 165 -5.47 -12.10 10.57
N SER A 166 -5.38 -11.21 11.55
CA SER A 166 -5.06 -11.55 12.93
C SER A 166 -5.51 -10.45 13.87
N SER A 167 -5.90 -10.82 15.09
CA SER A 167 -6.31 -9.87 16.13
C SER A 167 -5.24 -8.78 16.33
N LYS A 168 -5.70 -7.53 16.45
CA LYS A 168 -4.84 -6.36 16.59
C LYS A 168 -5.07 -5.68 17.92
N ASN A 169 -3.98 -5.28 18.56
CA ASN A 169 -4.01 -4.34 19.68
C ASN A 169 -3.73 -2.95 19.12
N VAL A 170 -4.79 -2.14 19.04
CA VAL A 170 -4.76 -0.81 18.43
C VAL A 170 -4.30 0.22 19.44
N SER A 171 -3.21 0.91 19.12
CA SER A 171 -2.72 2.05 19.89
C SER A 171 -3.15 3.35 19.23
N ILE A 172 -3.75 4.26 19.98
CA ILE A 172 -4.01 5.63 19.51
C ILE A 172 -2.79 6.49 19.90
N ILE A 173 -2.18 7.11 18.89
CA ILE A 173 -0.96 7.90 19.01
C ILE A 173 -1.34 9.37 18.91
N CYS A 174 -0.84 10.17 19.84
CA CYS A 174 -0.87 11.63 19.75
C CYS A 174 0.55 12.14 19.53
N SER A 175 0.70 13.09 18.61
CA SER A 175 1.95 13.81 18.36
C SER A 175 1.67 15.31 18.38
N ASP A 176 2.44 16.03 19.19
CA ASP A 176 2.44 17.49 19.24
C ASP A 176 3.87 17.99 19.00
N ILE A 177 4.00 18.99 18.13
CA ILE A 177 5.29 19.61 17.77
C ILE A 177 5.42 21.04 18.31
N GLY A 178 4.37 21.57 18.95
CA GLY A 178 4.31 22.94 19.41
C GLY A 178 5.00 23.20 20.76
N GLY A 179 5.30 22.13 21.50
CA GLY A 179 6.14 22.16 22.70
C GLY A 179 5.38 21.97 24.01
N ALA A 180 4.05 21.97 23.99
CA ALA A 180 3.24 21.55 25.13
C ALA A 180 3.27 20.03 25.32
N GLY A 181 3.35 19.29 24.21
CA GLY A 181 3.20 17.85 24.19
C GLY A 181 1.75 17.43 24.46
N CYS A 182 1.43 16.21 24.07
CA CYS A 182 0.12 15.62 24.31
C CYS A 182 -0.20 15.50 25.81
N ASP A 183 -1.46 15.76 26.16
CA ASP A 183 -1.99 15.62 27.52
C ASP A 183 -2.87 14.36 27.61
N LYS A 184 -3.95 14.31 26.84
CA LYS A 184 -4.89 13.19 26.85
C LYS A 184 -5.55 12.97 25.50
N ILE A 185 -6.10 11.78 25.32
CA ILE A 185 -6.87 11.37 24.14
C ILE A 185 -8.21 10.85 24.63
N SER A 186 -9.30 11.30 23.99
CA SER A 186 -10.64 10.72 24.14
C SER A 186 -10.97 9.93 22.88
N TYR A 187 -11.56 8.75 23.05
CA TYR A 187 -12.02 7.94 21.94
C TYR A 187 -13.39 7.34 22.20
N VAL A 188 -14.07 6.97 21.11
CA VAL A 188 -15.33 6.23 21.11
C VAL A 188 -15.26 5.11 20.07
N THR A 189 -15.98 4.03 20.33
CA THR A 189 -16.15 2.90 19.40
C THR A 189 -17.61 2.69 18.99
N ASP A 190 -18.42 3.72 19.16
CA ASP A 190 -19.83 3.75 18.81
C ASP A 190 -20.11 4.91 17.84
N THR A 191 -21.38 5.30 17.70
CA THR A 191 -21.79 6.35 16.76
C THR A 191 -21.56 7.77 17.26
N SER A 192 -21.21 7.97 18.53
CA SER A 192 -20.99 9.30 19.12
C SER A 192 -19.75 9.99 18.55
N THR A 193 -19.51 11.23 18.96
CA THR A 193 -18.35 12.04 18.57
C THR A 193 -17.56 12.36 19.83
N PRO A 194 -16.27 11.97 19.93
CA PRO A 194 -15.49 12.20 21.13
C PRO A 194 -15.24 13.71 21.29
N ASP A 195 -15.24 14.17 22.53
CA ASP A 195 -15.10 15.59 22.85
C ASP A 195 -14.28 15.79 24.12
N ILE A 196 -13.37 16.77 24.08
CA ILE A 196 -12.52 17.18 25.19
C ILE A 196 -12.63 18.69 25.30
N ASP A 197 -12.99 19.17 26.49
CA ASP A 197 -12.96 20.60 26.79
C ASP A 197 -11.51 21.10 26.79
N GLY A 198 -11.19 22.05 25.91
CA GLY A 198 -9.84 22.57 25.74
C GLY A 198 -9.27 23.25 26.99
N PRO A 199 -10.00 24.12 27.72
CA PRO A 199 -9.45 24.78 28.89
C PRO A 199 -9.27 23.86 30.10
N THR A 200 -10.25 23.01 30.41
CA THR A 200 -10.22 22.15 31.62
C THR A 200 -9.63 20.77 31.37
N GLY A 201 -9.60 20.33 30.11
CA GLY A 201 -9.26 18.96 29.74
C GLY A 201 -10.31 17.93 30.17
N THR A 202 -11.52 18.33 30.53
CA THR A 202 -12.58 17.37 30.89
C THR A 202 -13.05 16.65 29.63
N ILE A 203 -13.15 15.32 29.70
CA ILE A 203 -13.71 14.53 28.60
C ILE A 203 -15.23 14.61 28.73
N ASN A 204 -15.87 15.30 27.80
CA ASN A 204 -17.33 15.46 27.78
C ASN A 204 -18.00 14.24 27.13
N VAL A 205 -17.35 13.67 26.11
CA VAL A 205 -17.81 12.48 25.39
C VAL A 205 -16.62 11.56 25.09
N GLY A 206 -16.79 10.27 25.37
CA GLY A 206 -15.81 9.23 25.10
C GLY A 206 -15.05 8.74 26.33
N THR A 207 -14.10 7.85 26.09
CA THR A 207 -13.26 7.22 27.11
C THR A 207 -11.83 7.73 26.99
N GLN A 208 -11.17 7.99 28.12
CA GLN A 208 -9.74 8.33 28.10
C GLN A 208 -8.92 7.13 27.61
N TYR A 209 -8.11 7.32 26.58
CA TYR A 209 -7.18 6.30 26.12
C TYR A 209 -5.99 6.18 27.08
N SER A 210 -5.71 4.95 27.53
CA SER A 210 -4.59 4.64 28.45
C SER A 210 -3.81 3.38 28.07
N THR A 211 -4.44 2.43 27.37
CA THR A 211 -3.84 1.16 26.97
C THR A 211 -4.35 0.77 25.58
N PRO A 212 -3.58 0.00 24.80
CA PRO A 212 -4.02 -0.50 23.51
C PRO A 212 -5.33 -1.28 23.60
N ILE A 213 -6.18 -1.13 22.58
CA ILE A 213 -7.53 -1.72 22.52
C ILE A 213 -7.48 -2.94 21.63
N ASN A 214 -7.88 -4.09 22.16
CA ASN A 214 -7.92 -5.32 21.37
C ASN A 214 -9.14 -5.32 20.43
N VAL A 215 -8.89 -5.50 19.14
CA VAL A 215 -9.90 -5.86 18.14
C VAL A 215 -9.80 -7.38 17.93
N ALA A 216 -10.86 -8.08 18.30
CA ALA A 216 -10.92 -9.54 18.30
C ALA A 216 -11.04 -10.10 16.87
N ALA A 217 -10.78 -11.39 16.71
CA ALA A 217 -10.95 -12.07 15.44
C ALA A 217 -12.40 -11.97 14.92
N ASN A 218 -12.55 -11.79 13.60
CA ASN A 218 -13.83 -11.75 12.87
C ASN A 218 -14.77 -10.64 13.40
N SER A 219 -14.19 -9.46 13.64
CA SER A 219 -14.92 -8.29 14.12
C SER A 219 -14.38 -7.01 13.50
N THR A 220 -15.25 -6.00 13.44
CA THR A 220 -14.90 -4.64 13.00
C THR A 220 -15.13 -3.69 14.16
N THR A 221 -14.13 -2.87 14.45
CA THR A 221 -14.24 -1.76 15.41
C THR A 221 -13.92 -0.45 14.71
N SER A 222 -14.90 0.44 14.67
CA SER A 222 -14.73 1.81 14.20
C SER A 222 -14.28 2.69 15.36
N PHE A 223 -13.13 3.34 15.24
CA PHE A 223 -12.63 4.29 16.22
C PHE A 223 -12.89 5.71 15.73
N LYS A 224 -13.38 6.57 16.62
CA LYS A 224 -13.20 8.02 16.49
C LYS A 224 -12.44 8.51 17.70
N TYR A 225 -11.49 9.41 17.49
CA TYR A 225 -10.64 9.91 18.56
C TYR A 225 -10.24 11.36 18.35
N VAL A 226 -9.95 12.03 19.46
CA VAL A 226 -9.48 13.41 19.51
C VAL A 226 -8.43 13.52 20.61
N ALA A 227 -7.40 14.32 20.39
CA ALA A 227 -6.37 14.58 21.37
C ALA A 227 -6.39 16.04 21.84
N ARG A 228 -5.96 16.24 23.08
CA ARG A 228 -5.68 17.56 23.65
C ARG A 228 -4.22 17.62 24.08
N ASP A 229 -3.55 18.73 23.83
CA ASP A 229 -2.22 19.02 24.36
C ASP A 229 -2.28 19.67 25.75
N LYS A 230 -1.13 19.98 26.35
CA LYS A 230 -1.11 20.63 27.68
C LYS A 230 -1.50 22.11 27.65
N ALA A 231 -1.40 22.78 26.50
CA ALA A 231 -1.83 24.17 26.31
C ALA A 231 -3.34 24.31 26.07
N GLY A 232 -4.05 23.19 25.90
CA GLY A 232 -5.49 23.13 25.68
C GLY A 232 -5.91 23.15 24.22
N ASN A 233 -4.98 23.02 23.27
CA ASN A 233 -5.35 22.85 21.86
C ASN A 233 -5.92 21.44 21.67
N VAL A 234 -7.10 21.36 21.04
CA VAL A 234 -7.81 20.11 20.78
C VAL A 234 -7.76 19.82 19.28
N SER A 235 -7.28 18.64 18.90
CA SER A 235 -7.19 18.22 17.50
C SER A 235 -8.56 18.18 16.83
N LEU A 236 -8.56 18.04 15.50
CA LEU A 236 -9.77 17.57 14.82
C LEU A 236 -10.08 16.12 15.23
N VAL A 237 -11.35 15.73 15.12
CA VAL A 237 -11.76 14.33 15.27
C VAL A 237 -11.24 13.56 14.07
N ASP A 238 -10.47 12.51 14.36
CA ASP A 238 -9.96 11.57 13.38
C ASP A 238 -10.57 10.19 13.61
N SER A 239 -10.49 9.32 12.62
CA SER A 239 -11.14 8.00 12.66
C SER A 239 -10.35 6.93 11.94
N ALA A 240 -10.46 5.70 12.44
CA ALA A 240 -9.90 4.52 11.81
C ALA A 240 -10.85 3.34 11.98
N ASP A 241 -11.11 2.63 10.89
CA ASP A 241 -11.82 1.34 10.93
C ASP A 241 -10.79 0.22 10.94
N ILE A 242 -10.88 -0.65 11.94
CA ILE A 242 -10.04 -1.84 12.06
C ILE A 242 -10.95 -3.05 11.93
N THR A 243 -10.81 -3.76 10.82
CA THR A 243 -11.48 -5.03 10.57
C THR A 243 -10.49 -6.15 10.77
N VAL A 244 -10.79 -7.09 11.65
CA VAL A 244 -10.03 -8.33 11.77
C VAL A 244 -10.87 -9.44 11.20
N ASP A 245 -10.35 -10.09 10.17
CA ASP A 245 -10.96 -11.24 9.55
C ASP A 245 -9.91 -12.34 9.46
N THR A 246 -10.15 -13.49 10.09
CA THR A 246 -9.23 -14.62 10.11
C THR A 246 -9.72 -15.78 9.25
N VAL A 247 -10.84 -15.62 8.56
CA VAL A 247 -11.49 -16.66 7.78
C VAL A 247 -10.87 -16.66 6.38
N THR A 248 -10.56 -17.85 5.88
CA THR A 248 -10.10 -17.99 4.49
C THR A 248 -11.28 -17.80 3.54
N PRO A 249 -11.09 -17.07 2.42
CA PRO A 249 -12.19 -16.81 1.52
C PRO A 249 -12.79 -18.08 0.92
N THR A 250 -14.11 -18.10 0.79
CA THR A 250 -14.85 -19.24 0.20
C THR A 250 -15.16 -19.00 -1.28
N ILE A 251 -14.81 -19.96 -2.12
CA ILE A 251 -15.19 -19.97 -3.55
C ILE A 251 -16.57 -20.63 -3.65
N SER A 252 -17.57 -19.86 -4.07
CA SER A 252 -18.97 -20.29 -4.14
C SER A 252 -19.29 -21.06 -5.41
N ALA A 253 -18.63 -20.72 -6.53
CA ALA A 253 -18.79 -21.43 -7.80
C ALA A 253 -17.57 -21.23 -8.72
N THR A 254 -17.39 -22.18 -9.65
CA THR A 254 -16.48 -22.01 -10.79
C THR A 254 -17.21 -22.36 -12.08
N SER A 255 -16.90 -21.66 -13.16
CA SER A 255 -17.29 -22.03 -14.52
C SER A 255 -16.04 -22.15 -15.39
N PRO A 256 -15.77 -23.28 -16.05
CA PRO A 256 -16.46 -24.55 -15.91
C PRO A 256 -16.45 -25.09 -14.46
N SER A 257 -17.48 -25.85 -14.09
CA SER A 257 -17.48 -26.52 -12.79
C SER A 257 -16.39 -27.59 -12.72
N ASN A 258 -15.89 -27.87 -11.52
CA ASN A 258 -14.90 -28.93 -11.37
C ASN A 258 -15.44 -30.28 -11.87
N SER A 259 -14.61 -31.00 -12.63
CA SER A 259 -14.91 -32.24 -13.35
C SER A 259 -16.01 -32.11 -14.43
N ALA A 260 -16.33 -30.91 -14.91
CA ALA A 260 -17.24 -30.73 -16.03
C ALA A 260 -16.74 -31.44 -17.30
N THR A 261 -17.67 -31.93 -18.11
CA THR A 261 -17.40 -32.55 -19.41
C THR A 261 -18.17 -31.85 -20.51
N GLY A 262 -17.65 -31.87 -21.74
CA GLY A 262 -18.32 -31.22 -22.88
C GLY A 262 -18.25 -29.69 -22.82
N VAL A 263 -17.22 -29.15 -22.15
CA VAL A 263 -17.00 -27.71 -22.07
C VAL A 263 -16.74 -27.15 -23.47
N ALA A 264 -17.43 -26.07 -23.83
CA ALA A 264 -17.26 -25.40 -25.10
C ALA A 264 -15.81 -24.89 -25.26
N LEU A 265 -15.32 -24.86 -26.50
CA LEU A 265 -13.94 -24.43 -26.77
C LEU A 265 -13.78 -22.92 -26.68
N SER A 266 -14.86 -22.17 -26.94
CA SER A 266 -14.88 -20.71 -26.99
C SER A 266 -15.99 -20.14 -26.10
N PRO A 267 -15.72 -19.06 -25.34
CA PRO A 267 -14.38 -18.52 -25.11
C PRO A 267 -13.54 -19.49 -24.26
N GLY A 268 -12.22 -19.48 -24.43
CA GLY A 268 -11.26 -20.17 -23.56
C GLY A 268 -11.15 -19.50 -22.19
N SER A 269 -12.28 -19.41 -21.47
CA SER A 269 -12.43 -18.63 -20.25
C SER A 269 -12.85 -19.46 -19.05
N ILE A 270 -12.38 -19.04 -17.87
CA ILE A 270 -12.73 -19.59 -16.56
C ILE A 270 -13.26 -18.45 -15.70
N SER A 271 -14.37 -18.65 -14.98
CA SER A 271 -14.85 -17.73 -13.97
C SER A 271 -14.85 -18.35 -12.57
N LEU A 272 -14.62 -17.51 -11.56
CA LEU A 272 -14.73 -17.83 -10.14
C LEU A 272 -15.65 -16.82 -9.48
N ASN A 273 -16.57 -17.32 -8.66
CA ASN A 273 -17.39 -16.51 -7.77
C ASN A 273 -16.95 -16.77 -6.32
N PHE A 274 -16.78 -15.71 -5.56
CA PHE A 274 -16.41 -15.74 -4.15
C PHE A 274 -17.64 -15.42 -3.30
N ALA A 275 -17.69 -15.93 -2.07
CA ALA A 275 -18.77 -15.64 -1.12
C ALA A 275 -18.59 -14.29 -0.39
N GLU A 276 -17.46 -13.61 -0.65
CA GLU A 276 -17.03 -12.40 0.03
C GLU A 276 -16.10 -11.55 -0.86
N PRO A 277 -15.97 -10.24 -0.59
CA PRO A 277 -15.06 -9.36 -1.32
C PRO A 277 -13.58 -9.76 -1.21
N MET A 278 -12.91 -9.82 -2.36
CA MET A 278 -11.50 -10.17 -2.51
C MET A 278 -10.62 -8.91 -2.72
N ASP A 279 -9.32 -9.04 -2.45
CA ASP A 279 -8.32 -8.04 -2.84
C ASP A 279 -8.05 -8.14 -4.35
N THR A 280 -8.72 -7.28 -5.11
CA THR A 280 -8.61 -7.22 -6.57
C THR A 280 -7.31 -6.58 -7.06
N SER A 281 -6.48 -6.06 -6.15
CA SER A 281 -5.18 -5.46 -6.48
C SER A 281 -4.02 -6.47 -6.43
N ALA A 282 -4.28 -7.68 -5.95
CA ALA A 282 -3.28 -8.74 -5.86
C ALA A 282 -2.72 -9.12 -7.24
N THR A 283 -1.41 -9.36 -7.32
CA THR A 283 -0.78 -9.86 -8.54
C THR A 283 -1.26 -11.28 -8.85
N MET A 284 -1.94 -11.42 -9.98
CA MET A 284 -2.52 -12.68 -10.41
C MET A 284 -1.50 -13.59 -11.09
N SER A 285 -1.63 -14.88 -10.86
CA SER A 285 -0.89 -15.94 -11.53
C SER A 285 -1.72 -17.22 -11.55
N MET A 286 -1.47 -18.09 -12.51
CA MET A 286 -2.09 -19.41 -12.54
C MET A 286 -1.16 -20.42 -13.24
N THR A 287 -1.36 -21.70 -12.95
CA THR A 287 -0.79 -22.80 -13.73
C THR A 287 -1.89 -23.48 -14.50
N THR A 288 -1.64 -23.77 -15.77
CA THR A 288 -2.51 -24.55 -16.65
C THR A 288 -1.80 -25.81 -17.11
N GLU A 289 -2.52 -26.93 -17.12
CA GLU A 289 -1.97 -28.23 -17.47
C GLU A 289 -2.98 -29.02 -18.33
N ILE A 290 -2.46 -29.89 -19.19
CA ILE A 290 -3.25 -30.85 -19.97
C ILE A 290 -2.81 -32.27 -19.64
N TYR A 291 -3.78 -33.15 -19.47
CA TYR A 291 -3.51 -34.57 -19.25
C TYR A 291 -2.99 -35.24 -20.53
N ASN A 292 -1.88 -35.98 -20.40
CA ASN A 292 -1.28 -36.72 -21.52
C ASN A 292 -1.57 -38.24 -21.45
N GLY A 293 -2.49 -38.67 -20.59
CA GLY A 293 -2.85 -40.08 -20.42
C GLY A 293 -2.09 -40.78 -19.30
N THR A 294 -1.04 -40.16 -18.78
CA THR A 294 -0.25 -40.68 -17.65
C THR A 294 0.02 -39.61 -16.59
N SER A 295 0.30 -38.38 -17.01
CA SER A 295 0.63 -37.24 -16.17
C SER A 295 0.01 -35.94 -16.69
N TRP A 296 0.04 -34.93 -15.85
CA TRP A 296 -0.33 -33.57 -16.21
C TRP A 296 0.90 -32.85 -16.75
N VAL A 297 0.76 -32.21 -17.91
CA VAL A 297 1.82 -31.46 -18.57
C VAL A 297 1.46 -29.99 -18.52
N THR A 298 2.34 -29.17 -17.93
CA THR A 298 2.18 -27.71 -17.90
C THR A 298 2.19 -27.13 -19.31
N ILE A 299 1.20 -26.28 -19.57
CA ILE A 299 1.07 -25.54 -20.82
C ILE A 299 1.30 -24.06 -20.51
N PRO A 300 2.15 -23.34 -21.27
CA PRO A 300 2.36 -21.91 -21.07
C PRO A 300 1.06 -21.12 -21.17
N ASN A 301 0.96 -20.04 -20.40
CA ASN A 301 -0.24 -19.21 -20.30
C ASN A 301 0.10 -17.72 -20.10
N SER A 302 1.27 -17.29 -20.58
CA SER A 302 1.94 -16.04 -20.19
C SER A 302 1.14 -14.78 -20.46
N ASN A 303 0.18 -14.83 -21.39
CA ASN A 303 -0.66 -13.70 -21.80
C ASN A 303 -2.13 -13.90 -21.39
N SER A 304 -2.38 -14.68 -20.33
CA SER A 304 -3.73 -14.85 -19.80
C SER A 304 -4.20 -13.56 -19.17
N PHE A 305 -5.43 -13.17 -19.45
CA PHE A 305 -6.04 -11.97 -18.94
C PHE A 305 -6.86 -12.29 -17.69
N PHE A 306 -6.59 -11.60 -16.59
CA PHE A 306 -7.30 -11.74 -15.31
C PHE A 306 -8.14 -10.49 -15.09
N ASP A 307 -9.45 -10.64 -15.05
CA ASP A 307 -10.39 -9.53 -15.04
C ASP A 307 -11.38 -9.65 -13.89
N TRP A 308 -11.23 -8.78 -12.88
CA TRP A 308 -12.20 -8.65 -11.80
C TRP A 308 -13.39 -7.84 -12.29
N GLN A 309 -14.53 -8.50 -12.51
CA GLN A 309 -15.78 -7.83 -12.93
C GLN A 309 -16.35 -6.99 -11.78
N ASP A 310 -16.14 -7.46 -10.55
CA ASP A 310 -16.48 -6.83 -9.29
C ASP A 310 -15.58 -7.40 -8.18
N SER A 311 -15.84 -7.07 -6.91
CA SER A 311 -15.02 -7.57 -5.80
C SER A 311 -15.19 -9.07 -5.50
N GLN A 312 -16.12 -9.78 -6.15
CA GLN A 312 -16.48 -11.18 -5.89
C GLN A 312 -16.44 -12.07 -7.13
N THR A 313 -16.20 -11.51 -8.31
CA THR A 313 -16.26 -12.24 -9.59
C THR A 313 -14.98 -12.02 -10.39
N LEU A 314 -14.19 -13.07 -10.53
CA LEU A 314 -12.98 -13.11 -11.35
C LEU A 314 -13.27 -13.88 -12.64
N VAL A 315 -13.01 -13.25 -13.79
CA VAL A 315 -13.05 -13.89 -15.11
C VAL A 315 -11.64 -13.94 -15.65
N ILE A 316 -11.22 -15.10 -16.14
CA ILE A 316 -9.89 -15.36 -16.68
C ILE A 316 -10.06 -15.80 -18.11
N THR A 317 -9.44 -15.09 -19.05
CA THR A 317 -9.32 -15.55 -20.43
C THR A 317 -7.93 -16.14 -20.61
N ILE A 318 -7.85 -17.44 -20.85
CA ILE A 318 -6.56 -18.10 -21.06
C ILE A 318 -5.98 -17.61 -22.39
N SER A 319 -4.67 -17.41 -22.42
CA SER A 319 -3.93 -16.91 -23.59
C SER A 319 -4.15 -17.70 -24.89
N TRP A 320 -4.61 -18.95 -24.81
CA TRP A 320 -4.89 -19.79 -25.98
C TRP A 320 -6.15 -19.33 -26.76
N THR A 321 -6.94 -18.41 -26.20
CA THR A 321 -8.21 -17.87 -26.71
C THR A 321 -9.33 -18.92 -26.78
N TYR A 322 -9.03 -20.13 -27.28
CA TYR A 322 -9.90 -21.29 -27.30
C TYR A 322 -9.22 -22.43 -26.52
N PHE A 323 -10.00 -23.24 -25.82
CA PHE A 323 -9.47 -24.46 -25.24
C PHE A 323 -9.17 -25.51 -26.33
N PRO A 324 -8.13 -26.35 -26.16
CA PRO A 324 -7.89 -27.47 -27.06
C PRO A 324 -9.03 -28.49 -26.99
N GLU A 325 -9.41 -29.07 -28.12
CA GLU A 325 -10.57 -29.97 -28.19
C GLU A 325 -10.30 -31.34 -27.59
N ASN A 326 -11.37 -31.95 -27.06
CA ASN A 326 -11.35 -33.27 -26.41
C ASN A 326 -10.25 -33.44 -25.36
N SER A 327 -9.83 -32.34 -24.73
CA SER A 327 -8.68 -32.29 -23.84
C SER A 327 -9.14 -32.15 -22.40
N GLN A 328 -8.48 -32.90 -21.51
CA GLN A 328 -8.67 -32.73 -20.08
C GLN A 328 -7.68 -31.67 -19.59
N ILE A 329 -8.23 -30.59 -19.03
CA ILE A 329 -7.49 -29.42 -18.58
C ILE A 329 -7.57 -29.34 -17.07
N ARG A 330 -6.45 -29.01 -16.43
CA ARG A 330 -6.35 -28.65 -15.02
C ARG A 330 -5.81 -27.25 -14.92
N TRP A 331 -6.41 -26.46 -14.05
CA TRP A 331 -5.89 -25.14 -13.72
C TRP A 331 -5.76 -25.01 -12.21
N THR A 332 -4.74 -24.28 -11.78
CA THR A 332 -4.46 -24.01 -10.38
C THR A 332 -4.14 -22.54 -10.20
N ILE A 333 -4.86 -21.85 -9.31
CA ILE A 333 -4.56 -20.50 -8.86
C ILE A 333 -4.02 -20.60 -7.42
N PRO A 334 -2.80 -20.10 -7.15
CA PRO A 334 -2.21 -20.17 -5.82
C PRO A 334 -2.86 -19.17 -4.85
N SER A 335 -2.77 -19.45 -3.55
CA SER A 335 -3.28 -18.56 -2.49
C SER A 335 -2.56 -17.22 -2.39
N SER A 336 -1.41 -17.07 -3.04
CA SER A 336 -0.75 -15.77 -3.21
C SER A 336 -1.54 -14.82 -4.11
N SER A 337 -2.37 -15.35 -5.01
CA SER A 337 -3.14 -14.58 -5.98
C SER A 337 -4.62 -14.42 -5.60
N LEU A 338 -5.19 -15.31 -4.78
CA LEU A 338 -6.56 -15.15 -4.27
C LEU A 338 -6.51 -14.88 -2.77
N LYS A 339 -6.62 -13.60 -2.41
CA LYS A 339 -6.69 -13.15 -1.02
C LYS A 339 -7.92 -12.28 -0.80
N ASP A 340 -8.49 -12.35 0.40
CA ASP A 340 -9.45 -11.35 0.84
C ASP A 340 -8.73 -10.02 1.19
N LEU A 341 -9.51 -9.02 1.61
CA LEU A 341 -9.00 -7.71 2.02
C LEU A 341 -8.10 -7.77 3.28
N ALA A 342 -8.27 -8.79 4.13
CA ALA A 342 -7.48 -9.01 5.33
C ALA A 342 -6.16 -9.77 5.07
N GLY A 343 -5.99 -10.31 3.87
CA GLY A 343 -4.84 -11.07 3.42
C GLY A 343 -4.93 -12.58 3.67
N ASN A 344 -6.11 -13.13 4.02
CA ASN A 344 -6.30 -14.58 4.07
C ASN A 344 -6.37 -15.13 2.65
N GLY A 345 -5.58 -16.15 2.35
CA GLY A 345 -5.43 -16.68 1.00
C GLY A 345 -6.09 -18.04 0.79
N VAL A 346 -6.76 -18.23 -0.35
CA VAL A 346 -7.33 -19.51 -0.77
C VAL A 346 -6.66 -20.00 -2.06
N SER A 347 -6.30 -21.28 -2.15
CA SER A 347 -5.89 -21.86 -3.44
C SER A 347 -7.08 -22.53 -4.10
N GLN A 348 -7.13 -22.48 -5.43
CA GLN A 348 -8.16 -23.17 -6.19
C GLN A 348 -7.55 -24.02 -7.28
N GLN A 349 -7.97 -25.28 -7.34
CA GLN A 349 -7.69 -26.18 -8.44
C GLN A 349 -8.99 -26.79 -8.93
N ALA A 350 -9.18 -26.79 -10.25
CA ALA A 350 -10.25 -27.54 -10.87
C ALA A 350 -9.78 -28.20 -12.16
N THR A 351 -10.55 -29.21 -12.56
CA THR A 351 -10.35 -29.92 -13.82
C THR A 351 -11.62 -29.86 -14.65
N PHE A 352 -11.50 -29.93 -15.97
CA PHE A 352 -12.64 -30.13 -16.86
C PHE A 352 -12.19 -30.77 -18.17
N THR A 353 -13.14 -31.30 -18.94
CA THR A 353 -12.92 -31.90 -20.26
C THR A 353 -13.70 -31.14 -21.32
N THR A 354 -13.00 -30.71 -22.36
CA THR A 354 -13.61 -29.97 -23.48
C THR A 354 -14.33 -30.89 -24.45
N ALA A 355 -15.31 -30.33 -25.15
CA ALA A 355 -16.02 -31.01 -26.23
C ALA A 355 -15.14 -31.15 -27.50
N ALA A 356 -15.68 -31.85 -28.50
CA ALA A 356 -15.19 -31.71 -29.87
C ALA A 356 -15.64 -30.35 -30.43
N GLY A 357 -14.82 -29.74 -31.31
CA GLY A 357 -15.25 -28.53 -31.99
C GLY A 357 -16.26 -28.79 -33.10
N ALA A 358 -16.86 -27.71 -33.62
CA ALA A 358 -17.83 -27.79 -34.72
C ALA A 358 -17.16 -28.18 -36.05
N THR A 359 -17.89 -28.93 -36.88
CA THR A 359 -17.45 -29.29 -38.24
C THR A 359 -17.29 -28.06 -39.12
N VAL A 360 -16.18 -28.00 -39.86
CA VAL A 360 -15.94 -26.98 -40.87
C VAL A 360 -16.59 -27.41 -42.19
N THR A 361 -17.46 -26.58 -42.76
CA THR A 361 -18.18 -26.86 -44.02
C THR A 361 -18.05 -25.71 -45.00
N GLY A 362 -17.76 -26.01 -46.28
CA GLY A 362 -17.57 -25.02 -47.34
C GLY A 362 -16.50 -25.49 -48.32
N GLY A 363 -16.60 -25.09 -49.60
CA GLY A 363 -15.51 -25.28 -50.55
C GLY A 363 -14.52 -24.12 -50.43
N GLN A 364 -13.22 -24.39 -50.41
CA GLN A 364 -12.20 -23.40 -50.09
C GLN A 364 -12.21 -22.22 -51.10
N VAL A 365 -12.34 -20.99 -50.59
CA VAL A 365 -12.25 -19.77 -51.41
C VAL A 365 -11.41 -18.74 -50.68
N TYR A 366 -10.18 -18.57 -51.13
CA TYR A 366 -9.23 -17.66 -50.49
C TYR A 366 -9.23 -16.27 -51.10
N SER A 367 -9.07 -15.29 -50.22
CA SER A 367 -8.69 -13.92 -50.55
C SER A 367 -7.38 -13.59 -49.85
N GLY A 368 -6.34 -13.30 -50.64
CA GLY A 368 -5.00 -13.03 -50.15
C GLY A 368 -3.93 -13.90 -50.84
N PRO A 369 -2.66 -13.75 -50.46
CA PRO A 369 -2.14 -12.98 -49.32
C PRO A 369 -2.43 -11.48 -49.40
N THR A 370 -2.82 -10.85 -48.29
CA THR A 370 -3.06 -9.40 -48.21
C THR A 370 -2.31 -8.82 -47.04
N ALA A 371 -1.43 -7.84 -47.33
CA ALA A 371 -0.72 -7.08 -46.31
C ALA A 371 -1.65 -6.05 -45.67
N HIS A 372 -1.54 -5.86 -44.36
CA HIS A 372 -2.27 -4.82 -43.64
C HIS A 372 -1.78 -3.43 -44.08
N GLY A 373 -2.69 -2.44 -44.11
CA GLY A 373 -2.41 -1.10 -44.64
C GLY A 373 -1.39 -0.31 -43.82
N THR A 374 -1.41 -0.48 -42.50
CA THR A 374 -0.48 0.20 -41.58
C THR A 374 0.69 -0.71 -41.20
N TYR A 375 0.37 -1.92 -40.75
CA TYR A 375 1.35 -2.92 -40.33
C TYR A 375 1.69 -3.83 -41.51
N THR A 376 2.48 -3.33 -42.47
CA THR A 376 2.70 -4.02 -43.76
C THR A 376 3.39 -5.39 -43.67
N GLY A 377 3.97 -5.73 -42.52
CA GLY A 377 4.48 -7.08 -42.21
C GLY A 377 3.39 -8.06 -41.79
N ASP A 378 2.19 -7.58 -41.50
CA ASP A 378 1.04 -8.38 -41.13
C ASP A 378 0.31 -8.82 -42.39
N ILE A 379 0.46 -10.09 -42.75
CA ILE A 379 -0.02 -10.62 -44.01
C ILE A 379 -0.96 -11.76 -43.69
N THR A 380 -2.19 -11.64 -44.16
CA THR A 380 -3.26 -12.60 -43.89
C THR A 380 -3.85 -13.17 -45.18
N THR A 381 -4.35 -14.39 -45.06
CA THR A 381 -5.12 -15.08 -46.10
C THR A 381 -6.47 -15.43 -45.49
N THR A 382 -7.54 -14.87 -46.04
CA THR A 382 -8.91 -15.13 -45.56
C THR A 382 -9.52 -16.25 -46.36
N ASP A 383 -10.02 -17.30 -45.71
CA ASP A 383 -10.91 -18.27 -46.33
C ASP A 383 -12.36 -17.80 -46.18
N THR A 384 -12.89 -17.22 -47.25
CA THR A 384 -14.24 -16.65 -47.28
C THR A 384 -15.35 -17.69 -47.17
N SER A 385 -15.02 -18.98 -47.34
CA SER A 385 -15.98 -20.07 -47.20
C SER A 385 -16.24 -20.45 -45.73
N THR A 386 -15.20 -20.36 -44.90
CA THR A 386 -15.25 -20.71 -43.48
C THR A 386 -15.33 -19.48 -42.57
N GLY A 387 -14.99 -18.30 -43.10
CA GLY A 387 -14.85 -17.06 -42.33
C GLY A 387 -13.51 -16.94 -41.61
N LEU A 388 -12.69 -17.99 -41.62
CA LEU A 388 -11.42 -18.02 -40.91
C LEU A 388 -10.36 -17.16 -41.60
N VAL A 389 -9.60 -16.46 -40.78
CA VAL A 389 -8.47 -15.64 -41.21
C VAL A 389 -7.18 -16.30 -40.73
N TRP A 390 -6.30 -16.55 -41.67
CA TRP A 390 -5.03 -17.21 -41.42
C TRP A 390 -3.90 -16.20 -41.50
N LYS A 391 -2.91 -16.35 -40.63
CA LYS A 391 -1.62 -15.70 -40.86
C LYS A 391 -1.04 -16.38 -42.10
N THR A 392 -0.70 -15.64 -43.14
CA THR A 392 -0.30 -16.27 -44.42
C THR A 392 0.94 -17.16 -44.25
N CYS A 393 1.88 -16.73 -43.41
CA CYS A 393 3.10 -17.48 -43.13
C CYS A 393 3.00 -18.27 -41.83
N TRP A 394 3.59 -19.46 -41.83
CA TRP A 394 3.83 -20.24 -40.62
C TRP A 394 4.74 -19.47 -39.68
N GLU A 395 4.63 -19.76 -38.39
CA GLU A 395 5.48 -19.13 -37.37
C GLU A 395 6.96 -19.26 -37.70
N GLY A 396 7.70 -18.16 -37.56
CA GLY A 396 9.11 -18.03 -37.94
C GLY A 396 9.38 -17.66 -39.40
N ARG A 397 8.37 -17.72 -40.29
CA ARG A 397 8.46 -17.22 -41.68
C ARG A 397 7.76 -15.87 -41.85
N THR A 398 8.28 -15.03 -42.74
CA THR A 398 7.79 -13.66 -42.95
C THR A 398 7.83 -13.23 -44.42
N GLY A 399 7.18 -12.10 -44.71
CA GLY A 399 7.12 -11.46 -46.02
C GLY A 399 5.99 -12.01 -46.91
N PRO A 400 5.67 -11.32 -48.02
CA PRO A 400 4.50 -11.62 -48.87
C PRO A 400 4.55 -13.00 -49.53
N GLY A 401 5.74 -13.57 -49.70
CA GLY A 401 5.95 -14.92 -50.21
C GLY A 401 6.37 -15.94 -49.15
N CYS A 402 6.38 -15.59 -47.87
CA CYS A 402 6.85 -16.46 -46.77
C CYS A 402 8.24 -17.10 -47.01
N ALA A 403 9.11 -16.40 -47.76
CA ALA A 403 10.42 -16.90 -48.17
C ALA A 403 11.56 -16.46 -47.22
N SER A 404 11.27 -15.54 -46.30
CA SER A 404 12.22 -15.05 -45.30
C SER A 404 11.98 -15.72 -43.96
N GLY A 405 13.06 -15.88 -43.19
CA GLY A 405 13.02 -16.56 -41.89
C GLY A 405 13.05 -18.09 -42.02
N SER A 406 12.93 -18.75 -40.87
CA SER A 406 12.96 -20.20 -40.73
C SER A 406 11.77 -20.65 -39.92
N THR A 407 11.15 -21.77 -40.30
CA THR A 407 10.01 -22.31 -39.57
C THR A 407 10.35 -22.56 -38.10
N THR A 408 9.53 -22.03 -37.21
CA THR A 408 9.57 -22.34 -35.79
C THR A 408 8.91 -23.69 -35.55
N ASN A 409 9.68 -24.63 -34.99
CA ASN A 409 9.17 -25.91 -34.53
C ASN A 409 9.12 -25.91 -33.01
N SER A 410 8.05 -26.44 -32.43
CA SER A 410 7.82 -26.44 -30.99
C SER A 410 7.09 -27.69 -30.54
N THR A 411 7.21 -28.03 -29.25
CA THR A 411 6.36 -29.07 -28.64
C THR A 411 4.89 -28.64 -28.70
N TRP A 412 3.97 -29.60 -28.59
CA TRP A 412 2.55 -29.29 -28.63
C TRP A 412 2.13 -28.33 -27.51
N ALA A 413 2.72 -28.47 -26.32
CA ALA A 413 2.46 -27.57 -25.19
C ALA A 413 2.80 -26.10 -25.54
N ASN A 414 3.98 -25.86 -26.11
CA ASN A 414 4.37 -24.52 -26.53
C ASN A 414 3.56 -24.02 -27.74
N ALA A 415 3.10 -24.92 -28.61
CA ALA A 415 2.30 -24.57 -29.77
C ALA A 415 0.90 -24.04 -29.41
N LEU A 416 0.28 -24.52 -28.31
CA LEU A 416 -1.02 -24.01 -27.85
C LEU A 416 -0.99 -22.52 -27.48
N ASP A 417 0.10 -22.06 -26.89
CA ASP A 417 0.33 -20.64 -26.57
C ASP A 417 1.09 -19.91 -27.70
N GLY A 418 1.53 -20.64 -28.73
CA GLY A 418 2.45 -20.13 -29.75
C GLY A 418 1.87 -19.02 -30.63
N CYS A 419 0.54 -18.88 -30.67
CA CYS A 419 -0.15 -17.81 -31.39
C CYS A 419 -0.59 -16.65 -30.48
N ALA A 420 -0.52 -16.81 -29.15
CA ALA A 420 -1.07 -15.84 -28.21
C ALA A 420 -0.40 -14.46 -28.29
N TYR A 421 0.89 -14.42 -28.64
CA TYR A 421 1.63 -13.16 -28.77
C TYR A 421 1.09 -12.26 -29.89
N LEU A 422 0.47 -12.86 -30.92
CA LEU A 422 -0.12 -12.12 -32.03
C LEU A 422 -1.28 -11.23 -31.55
N ASN A 423 -1.92 -11.58 -30.43
CA ASN A 423 -3.03 -10.80 -29.88
C ASN A 423 -2.59 -9.48 -29.25
N TYR A 424 -1.27 -9.25 -29.11
CA TYR A 424 -0.74 -8.08 -28.41
C TYR A 424 0.42 -7.39 -29.14
N ILE A 425 0.89 -7.92 -30.27
CA ILE A 425 2.14 -7.47 -30.92
C ILE A 425 2.16 -5.98 -31.32
N HIS A 426 0.98 -5.40 -31.60
CA HIS A 426 0.82 -3.98 -31.93
C HIS A 426 0.16 -3.15 -30.82
N GLY A 427 -0.01 -3.73 -29.64
CA GLY A 427 -0.64 -3.11 -28.46
C GLY A 427 -2.04 -3.66 -28.17
N PRO A 428 -2.58 -3.35 -26.97
CA PRO A 428 -3.93 -3.76 -26.57
C PRO A 428 -5.00 -3.14 -27.46
N GLY A 429 -6.01 -3.90 -27.84
CA GLY A 429 -7.08 -3.49 -28.74
C GLY A 429 -6.73 -3.54 -30.23
N ILE A 430 -5.52 -4.01 -30.59
CA ILE A 430 -5.00 -3.97 -31.97
C ILE A 430 -4.56 -5.37 -32.41
N GLY A 431 -3.56 -5.97 -31.77
CA GLY A 431 -3.02 -7.27 -32.19
C GLY A 431 -2.55 -7.32 -33.66
N TYR A 432 -2.29 -8.53 -34.18
CA TYR A 432 -1.77 -8.74 -35.54
C TYR A 432 -2.89 -8.62 -36.58
N ALA A 433 -2.72 -7.77 -37.58
CA ALA A 433 -3.73 -7.44 -38.59
C ALA A 433 -5.09 -7.02 -37.98
N ASP A 434 -5.05 -6.18 -36.95
CA ASP A 434 -6.21 -5.65 -36.21
C ASP A 434 -7.12 -6.76 -35.61
N ARG A 435 -6.49 -7.83 -35.08
CA ARG A 435 -7.15 -9.01 -34.51
C ARG A 435 -6.48 -9.48 -33.21
N GLU A 436 -7.29 -9.87 -32.24
CA GLU A 436 -6.87 -10.26 -30.88
C GLU A 436 -7.30 -11.67 -30.45
N ASN A 437 -7.72 -12.50 -31.40
CA ASN A 437 -8.20 -13.87 -31.20
C ASN A 437 -7.37 -14.92 -31.95
N TRP A 438 -6.10 -14.61 -32.26
CA TRP A 438 -5.16 -15.56 -32.82
C TRP A 438 -4.91 -16.74 -31.90
N ARG A 439 -5.03 -17.94 -32.47
CA ARG A 439 -4.94 -19.21 -31.76
C ARG A 439 -4.38 -20.31 -32.65
N LEU A 440 -4.01 -21.43 -32.03
CA LEU A 440 -3.72 -22.65 -32.75
C LEU A 440 -5.04 -23.23 -33.31
N PRO A 441 -5.10 -23.61 -34.60
CA PRO A 441 -6.31 -24.12 -35.24
C PRO A 441 -6.64 -25.52 -34.75
N ARG A 442 -7.91 -25.89 -34.78
CA ARG A 442 -8.35 -27.27 -34.63
C ARG A 442 -7.96 -28.08 -35.86
N ALA A 443 -7.93 -29.39 -35.73
CA ALA A 443 -7.56 -30.28 -36.82
C ALA A 443 -8.47 -30.15 -38.03
N GLU A 444 -9.77 -29.95 -37.84
CA GLU A 444 -10.70 -29.73 -38.96
C GLU A 444 -10.49 -28.37 -39.65
N GLU A 445 -10.13 -27.33 -38.89
CA GLU A 445 -9.82 -26.00 -39.43
C GLU A 445 -8.54 -26.03 -40.26
N LEU A 446 -7.46 -26.63 -39.73
CA LEU A 446 -6.21 -26.70 -40.49
C LEU A 446 -6.32 -27.65 -41.69
N TYR A 447 -7.08 -28.75 -41.53
CA TYR A 447 -7.29 -29.70 -42.63
C TYR A 447 -8.16 -29.12 -43.73
N SER A 448 -8.99 -28.11 -43.46
CA SER A 448 -9.75 -27.43 -44.51
C SER A 448 -8.83 -26.72 -45.52
N LEU A 449 -7.56 -26.47 -45.21
CA LEU A 449 -6.57 -25.93 -46.16
C LEU A 449 -6.01 -26.99 -47.12
N VAL A 450 -6.27 -28.28 -46.89
CA VAL A 450 -5.76 -29.35 -47.74
C VAL A 450 -6.54 -29.41 -49.04
N GLU A 451 -5.84 -29.23 -50.15
CA GLU A 451 -6.42 -29.29 -51.50
C GLU A 451 -5.36 -29.64 -52.55
N GLY A 452 -5.78 -29.76 -53.81
CA GLY A 452 -4.89 -30.12 -54.92
C GLY A 452 -4.65 -31.63 -55.03
N GLY A 453 -3.73 -32.00 -55.93
CA GLY A 453 -3.47 -33.40 -56.28
C GLY A 453 -2.01 -33.86 -56.14
N ALA A 454 -1.13 -33.00 -55.65
CA ALA A 454 0.31 -33.28 -55.49
C ALA A 454 0.92 -32.46 -54.34
N ASP A 455 2.07 -32.92 -53.83
CA ASP A 455 2.84 -32.24 -52.78
C ASP A 455 3.34 -30.85 -53.24
N PRO A 456 3.12 -29.78 -52.45
CA PRO A 456 2.35 -29.75 -51.20
C PRO A 456 0.83 -29.64 -51.49
N PHE A 457 0.03 -30.42 -50.75
CA PHE A 457 -1.43 -30.45 -50.84
C PHE A 457 -2.06 -29.23 -50.15
N ILE A 458 -1.88 -28.05 -50.73
CA ILE A 458 -2.42 -26.76 -50.27
C ILE A 458 -2.37 -25.76 -51.42
N ASN A 459 -3.25 -24.75 -51.45
CA ASN A 459 -3.13 -23.65 -52.42
C ASN A 459 -1.88 -22.80 -52.16
N THR A 460 -0.82 -23.06 -52.91
CA THR A 460 0.48 -22.35 -52.82
C THR A 460 0.43 -20.90 -53.32
N THR A 461 -0.66 -20.48 -53.96
CA THR A 461 -0.88 -19.06 -54.30
C THR A 461 -1.41 -18.30 -53.09
N ALA A 462 -2.38 -18.89 -52.38
CA ALA A 462 -2.97 -18.33 -51.16
C ALA A 462 -2.02 -18.45 -49.95
N PHE A 463 -1.21 -19.50 -49.91
CA PHE A 463 -0.20 -19.78 -48.87
C PHE A 463 1.18 -20.06 -49.51
N PRO A 464 1.94 -19.02 -49.88
CA PRO A 464 3.24 -19.18 -50.51
C PRO A 464 4.25 -19.90 -49.61
N ASN A 465 5.13 -20.72 -50.21
CA ASN A 465 6.16 -21.49 -49.50
C ASN A 465 5.63 -22.17 -48.21
N PRO A 466 4.59 -23.01 -48.30
CA PRO A 466 4.01 -23.64 -47.12
C PRO A 466 5.00 -24.60 -46.48
N VAL A 467 4.82 -24.86 -45.18
CA VAL A 467 5.57 -25.91 -44.49
C VAL A 467 4.87 -27.24 -44.77
N SER A 468 5.48 -28.09 -45.61
CA SER A 468 4.89 -29.37 -46.02
C SER A 468 4.95 -30.50 -44.97
N PRO A 469 5.95 -30.56 -44.05
CA PRO A 469 5.90 -31.51 -42.93
C PRO A 469 4.73 -31.25 -41.97
N ALA A 470 4.72 -31.96 -40.84
CA ALA A 470 3.64 -31.85 -39.86
C ALA A 470 3.54 -30.44 -39.25
N THR A 471 2.30 -29.94 -39.19
CA THR A 471 1.90 -28.71 -38.49
C THR A 471 0.94 -29.06 -37.36
N TRP A 472 1.19 -28.53 -36.16
CA TRP A 472 0.36 -28.79 -34.98
C TRP A 472 -1.05 -28.22 -35.10
N THR A 473 -1.98 -28.89 -34.42
CA THR A 473 -3.36 -28.43 -34.22
C THR A 473 -3.69 -28.44 -32.73
N ALA A 474 -4.70 -27.68 -32.30
CA ALA A 474 -5.21 -27.68 -30.92
C ALA A 474 -6.05 -28.93 -30.59
N SER A 475 -5.88 -30.01 -31.36
CA SER A 475 -6.65 -31.23 -31.25
C SER A 475 -5.83 -32.37 -30.67
N ARG A 476 -6.38 -32.99 -29.63
CA ARG A 476 -5.84 -34.21 -29.04
C ARG A 476 -5.86 -35.38 -30.04
N GLY A 477 -4.92 -36.31 -29.89
CA GLY A 477 -4.92 -37.60 -30.57
C GLY A 477 -6.16 -38.45 -30.25
N ILE A 478 -6.59 -39.22 -31.24
CA ILE A 478 -7.80 -40.06 -31.16
C ILE A 478 -7.51 -41.56 -31.36
N THR A 479 -6.31 -41.89 -31.82
CA THR A 479 -5.84 -43.29 -31.95
C THR A 479 -4.57 -43.52 -31.13
N GLY A 480 -4.19 -44.78 -30.88
CA GLY A 480 -3.08 -45.13 -29.98
C GLY A 480 -3.48 -45.19 -28.50
N SER A 481 -2.64 -45.82 -27.67
CA SER A 481 -2.89 -45.99 -26.24
C SER A 481 -1.66 -45.57 -25.41
N PRO A 482 -1.76 -44.53 -24.56
CA PRO A 482 -2.91 -43.63 -24.37
C PRO A 482 -3.00 -42.58 -25.48
N ALA A 483 -4.18 -42.37 -26.06
CA ALA A 483 -4.40 -41.41 -27.15
C ALA A 483 -4.02 -39.96 -26.75
N ASP A 484 -4.17 -39.64 -25.47
CA ASP A 484 -3.82 -38.37 -24.83
C ASP A 484 -2.33 -37.99 -24.98
N GLN A 485 -1.44 -38.96 -25.20
CA GLN A 485 0.00 -38.71 -25.39
C GLN A 485 0.28 -38.04 -26.74
N TYR A 486 -0.65 -38.19 -27.68
CA TYR A 486 -0.52 -37.69 -29.04
C TYR A 486 -1.38 -36.43 -29.25
N ALA A 487 -0.99 -35.61 -30.21
CA ALA A 487 -1.80 -34.54 -30.76
C ALA A 487 -1.91 -34.69 -32.28
N ARG A 488 -2.98 -34.17 -32.87
CA ARG A 488 -3.19 -34.24 -34.32
C ARG A 488 -2.36 -33.19 -35.02
N THR A 489 -1.88 -33.54 -36.20
CA THR A 489 -1.18 -32.65 -37.12
C THR A 489 -1.80 -32.74 -38.51
N VAL A 490 -1.65 -31.68 -39.29
CA VAL A 490 -1.88 -31.75 -40.74
C VAL A 490 -0.53 -31.87 -41.41
N VAL A 491 -0.40 -32.84 -42.32
CA VAL A 491 0.83 -33.10 -43.09
C VAL A 491 0.54 -32.79 -44.55
N PHE A 492 0.83 -31.56 -44.96
CA PHE A 492 0.56 -31.08 -46.32
C PHE A 492 1.39 -31.82 -47.39
N MET A 493 2.49 -32.48 -47.03
CA MET A 493 3.25 -33.35 -47.95
C MET A 493 2.42 -34.53 -48.48
N TYR A 494 1.46 -35.01 -47.68
CA TYR A 494 0.64 -36.19 -48.02
C TYR A 494 -0.86 -35.88 -48.11
N GLY A 495 -1.28 -34.66 -47.74
CA GLY A 495 -2.70 -34.29 -47.74
C GLY A 495 -3.52 -35.04 -46.69
N ILE A 496 -2.91 -35.38 -45.54
CA ILE A 496 -3.55 -36.17 -44.49
C ILE A 496 -3.52 -35.47 -43.13
N VAL A 497 -4.46 -35.86 -42.26
CA VAL A 497 -4.30 -35.68 -40.83
C VAL A 497 -3.52 -36.86 -40.27
N ASN A 498 -2.49 -36.58 -39.48
CA ASN A 498 -1.72 -37.58 -38.74
C ASN A 498 -1.73 -37.24 -37.24
N GLN A 499 -1.03 -38.02 -36.43
CA GLN A 499 -0.86 -37.76 -35.01
C GLN A 499 0.56 -38.11 -34.56
N PHE A 500 1.12 -37.25 -33.72
CA PHE A 500 2.48 -37.41 -33.22
C PHE A 500 2.56 -37.14 -31.72
N ASP A 501 3.61 -37.66 -31.09
CA ASP A 501 3.86 -37.48 -29.66
C ASP A 501 4.03 -35.98 -29.36
N LYS A 502 3.32 -35.50 -28.33
CA LYS A 502 3.30 -34.07 -27.93
C LYS A 502 4.68 -33.50 -27.58
N SER A 503 5.67 -34.35 -27.29
CA SER A 503 7.05 -33.96 -27.00
C SER A 503 7.89 -33.61 -28.25
N LEU A 504 7.42 -33.96 -29.45
CA LEU A 504 8.13 -33.67 -30.69
C LEU A 504 7.92 -32.23 -31.15
N GLY A 505 8.90 -31.71 -31.90
CA GLY A 505 8.87 -30.35 -32.44
C GLY A 505 8.24 -30.31 -33.84
N TYR A 506 7.12 -29.60 -34.00
CA TYR A 506 6.48 -29.36 -35.30
C TYR A 506 6.03 -27.92 -35.48
N ALA A 507 5.67 -27.58 -36.71
CA ALA A 507 5.38 -26.22 -37.13
C ALA A 507 4.05 -25.71 -36.54
N ILE A 508 3.94 -24.39 -36.45
CA ILE A 508 2.75 -23.68 -35.95
C ILE A 508 2.20 -22.81 -37.08
N HIS A 509 0.89 -22.85 -37.29
CA HIS A 509 0.18 -21.97 -38.19
C HIS A 509 -1.03 -21.40 -37.46
N CYS A 510 -1.11 -20.08 -37.38
CA CYS A 510 -2.10 -19.40 -36.55
C CYS A 510 -3.35 -19.03 -37.35
N VAL A 511 -4.50 -19.14 -36.69
CA VAL A 511 -5.82 -18.79 -37.22
C VAL A 511 -6.52 -17.81 -36.27
N SER A 512 -7.43 -17.01 -36.81
CA SER A 512 -8.32 -16.07 -36.13
C SER A 512 -9.71 -16.19 -36.77
N ASP A 513 -10.77 -16.03 -35.96
CA ASP A 513 -12.19 -16.08 -36.37
C ASP A 513 -12.85 -14.69 -36.54
#